data_AF-A0A932NGC6-F1
#
_entry.id   AF-A0A932NGC6-F1
#
_cell.length_a   1.000
_cell.length_b   1.000
_cell.length_c   1.000
_cell.angle_alpha   90.00
_cell.angle_beta   90.00
_cell.angle_gamma   90.00
#
_symmetry.space_group_name_H-M   'P 1'
#
loop_
_entity.id
_entity.type
_entity.pdbx_description
1 polymer ?
#
loop_
_entity_poly.entity_id
_entity_poly.type
_entity_poly.pdbx_seq_one_letter_code
_entity_poly.pdbx_strand_id
1 'polypeptide(L)'
;MMQRLLSLLAPLIASLFGLSLLFFAAAWMLAAVYRFGKKRARVSGVLVFVTALAGTGIFLYLTASTAARRAYINLPMRELAIGVGLIAASAIVAAALAFGVYKLAERLGGNSDLRFGLTASFSIAVLFAVVGYGLYLTTFTPDLDEVSVVATPIEKIVVADNIPIQVFENAVVQQPTALEIGPDNELYVAGIGGSIWIMRDDDLNGAADSVAEFASGLKQPEGLAWSEAGLYVTEIDKLVLLKDTNGDGVADESQVIVDGFPGEEYAFHQSNGLTFGPDGRLYIGVGSTTDHRPETHPLAARILSVNPDGSDLKVYATGLRNPFGIIPAPGGGFFAIDNGSSGCIDTATQVDDCSNKIDVPEELNYIVEGKDYGFPNYFGIPPQDSGTQPPVVTFVDHSAPAGIDFYAGDAFPTKYKGQLFVSLWARNEIHSVRVFRIDSEHFVGASRLFISGILGPSALLNSPDGGLYVASFSSNTIYHIGPVANEAVPAASATPAPLLPGDATKGQALFAATCSACHGPTGEGVPSLGKDLTTSEWVAGKSDKELVEFIKVGRPENDPRNTTGVTMPPNGGNPALSEQDLYNIVAYLREIQK
;
A
#
# COMPACT_ATOMS: atom_id res chain seq x y z
N MET A 1 16.97 -26.71 -3.31
CA MET A 1 18.15 -26.79 -4.21
C MET A 1 17.79 -27.33 -5.61
N MET A 2 17.08 -28.46 -5.72
CA MET A 2 16.68 -29.04 -7.01
C MET A 2 15.73 -28.15 -7.84
N GLN A 3 14.77 -27.47 -7.20
CA GLN A 3 13.90 -26.48 -7.87
C GLN A 3 14.65 -25.23 -8.37
N ARG A 4 15.65 -24.74 -7.61
CA ARG A 4 16.54 -23.63 -8.06
C ARG A 4 17.44 -24.03 -9.23
N LEU A 5 17.88 -25.29 -9.27
CA LEU A 5 18.66 -25.82 -10.40
C LEU A 5 17.79 -25.94 -11.66
N LEU A 6 16.54 -26.40 -11.51
CA LEU A 6 15.56 -26.50 -12.59
C LEU A 6 15.15 -25.12 -13.13
N SER A 7 14.98 -24.11 -12.28
CA SER A 7 14.64 -22.74 -12.72
C SER A 7 15.78 -22.05 -13.47
N LEU A 8 17.04 -22.32 -13.10
CA LEU A 8 18.21 -21.79 -13.81
C LEU A 8 18.49 -22.50 -15.14
N LEU A 9 18.18 -23.80 -15.24
CA LEU A 9 18.42 -24.60 -16.44
C LEU A 9 17.27 -24.56 -17.46
N ALA A 10 16.03 -24.27 -17.02
CA ALA A 10 14.86 -24.22 -17.90
C ALA A 10 14.99 -23.25 -19.10
N PRO A 11 15.51 -22.01 -18.96
CA PRO A 11 15.69 -21.11 -20.11
C PRO A 11 16.76 -21.64 -21.07
N LEU A 12 17.82 -22.26 -20.55
CA LEU A 12 18.89 -22.85 -21.36
C LEU A 12 18.39 -24.07 -22.15
N ILE A 13 17.61 -24.95 -21.50
CA ILE A 13 16.99 -26.13 -22.12
C ILE A 13 15.98 -25.70 -23.19
N ALA A 14 15.13 -24.71 -22.90
CA ALA A 14 14.17 -24.17 -23.87
C ALA A 14 14.89 -23.54 -25.10
N SER A 15 15.99 -22.82 -24.88
CA SER A 15 16.80 -22.23 -25.94
C SER A 15 17.47 -23.31 -26.81
N LEU A 16 18.00 -24.38 -26.19
CA LEU A 16 18.60 -25.52 -26.90
C LEU A 16 17.55 -26.34 -27.67
N PHE A 17 16.33 -26.47 -27.15
CA PHE A 17 15.22 -27.12 -27.83
C PHE A 17 14.72 -26.29 -29.04
N GLY A 18 14.65 -24.96 -28.90
CA GLY A 18 14.31 -24.04 -29.98
C GLY A 18 15.35 -24.05 -31.12
N LEU A 19 16.64 -24.03 -30.77
CA LEU A 19 17.74 -24.14 -31.74
C LEU A 19 17.72 -25.49 -32.47
N SER A 20 17.46 -26.60 -31.78
CA SER A 20 17.41 -27.92 -32.41
C SER A 20 16.21 -28.07 -33.37
N LEU A 21 15.06 -27.45 -33.07
CA LEU A 21 13.93 -27.38 -34.01
C LEU A 21 14.24 -26.54 -35.25
N LEU A 22 14.97 -25.44 -35.12
CA LEU A 22 15.44 -24.63 -36.26
C LEU A 22 16.43 -25.41 -37.14
N PHE A 23 17.36 -26.15 -36.54
CA PHE A 23 18.26 -27.04 -37.29
C PHE A 23 17.49 -28.17 -37.99
N PHE A 24 16.46 -28.74 -37.37
CA PHE A 24 15.61 -29.75 -37.99
C PHE A 24 14.82 -29.20 -39.18
N ALA A 25 14.28 -27.99 -39.05
CA ALA A 25 13.59 -27.29 -40.13
C ALA A 25 14.54 -26.95 -41.30
N ALA A 26 15.76 -26.48 -41.00
CA ALA A 26 16.79 -26.21 -42.01
C ALA A 26 17.26 -27.49 -42.73
N ALA A 27 17.46 -28.59 -42.00
CA ALA A 27 17.82 -29.88 -42.56
C ALA A 27 16.71 -30.45 -43.45
N TRP A 28 15.44 -30.28 -43.07
CA TRP A 28 14.31 -30.65 -43.91
C TRP A 28 14.16 -29.75 -45.14
N MET A 29 14.45 -28.45 -45.04
CA MET A 29 14.53 -27.57 -46.21
C MET A 29 15.63 -28.03 -47.18
N LEU A 30 16.82 -28.36 -46.69
CA LEU A 30 17.92 -28.86 -47.53
C LEU A 30 17.59 -30.22 -48.16
N ALA A 31 16.94 -31.13 -47.41
CA ALA A 31 16.48 -32.42 -47.92
C ALA A 31 15.36 -32.28 -48.97
N ALA A 32 14.48 -31.29 -48.81
CA ALA A 32 13.47 -30.94 -49.82
C ALA A 32 14.15 -30.35 -51.06
N VAL A 33 15.04 -29.37 -50.94
CA VAL A 33 15.77 -28.82 -52.09
C VAL A 33 16.55 -29.92 -52.84
N TYR A 34 17.21 -30.82 -52.12
CA TYR A 34 17.97 -31.94 -52.68
C TYR A 34 17.10 -33.00 -53.37
N ARG A 35 15.98 -33.44 -52.76
CA ARG A 35 15.08 -34.44 -53.37
C ARG A 35 14.29 -33.88 -54.56
N PHE A 36 14.06 -32.57 -54.61
CA PHE A 36 13.24 -31.93 -55.63
C PHE A 36 14.01 -31.43 -56.86
N GLY A 37 15.32 -31.21 -56.76
CA GLY A 37 16.19 -31.08 -57.95
C GLY A 37 16.09 -32.29 -58.91
N LYS A 38 15.57 -33.42 -58.42
CA LYS A 38 15.44 -34.69 -59.17
C LYS A 38 14.03 -34.96 -59.74
N LYS A 39 12.98 -34.22 -59.36
CA LYS A 39 11.60 -34.41 -59.87
C LYS A 39 10.95 -33.04 -60.11
N ARG A 40 10.60 -32.74 -61.38
CA ARG A 40 9.94 -31.51 -61.87
C ARG A 40 8.61 -31.21 -61.15
N ALA A 41 8.66 -30.74 -59.90
CA ALA A 41 7.50 -30.20 -59.19
C ALA A 41 7.37 -28.69 -59.47
N ARG A 42 6.12 -28.20 -59.52
CA ARG A 42 5.79 -26.80 -59.86
C ARG A 42 6.26 -25.86 -58.75
N VAL A 43 6.95 -24.77 -59.13
CA VAL A 43 7.57 -23.77 -58.25
C VAL A 43 6.61 -23.21 -57.19
N SER A 44 5.30 -23.14 -57.50
CA SER A 44 4.25 -22.66 -56.59
C SER A 44 4.04 -23.53 -55.35
N GLY A 45 4.17 -24.85 -55.46
CA GLY A 45 4.06 -25.75 -54.32
C GLY A 45 5.23 -25.62 -53.34
N VAL A 46 6.42 -25.32 -53.86
CA VAL A 46 7.64 -25.10 -53.05
C VAL A 46 7.50 -23.82 -52.23
N LEU A 47 7.02 -22.74 -52.86
CA LEU A 47 6.88 -21.44 -52.19
C LEU A 47 5.88 -21.52 -51.02
N VAL A 48 4.74 -22.18 -51.23
CA VAL A 48 3.69 -22.36 -50.20
C VAL A 48 4.21 -23.23 -49.06
N PHE A 49 4.90 -24.34 -49.38
CA PHE A 49 5.43 -25.26 -48.38
C PHE A 49 6.51 -24.61 -47.51
N VAL A 50 7.47 -23.89 -48.10
CA VAL A 50 8.53 -23.19 -47.37
C VAL A 50 7.95 -22.11 -46.45
N THR A 51 6.95 -21.37 -46.93
CA THR A 51 6.31 -20.31 -46.14
C THR A 51 5.52 -20.89 -44.95
N ALA A 52 4.79 -21.99 -45.16
CA ALA A 52 4.07 -22.68 -44.09
C ALA A 52 5.02 -23.24 -43.02
N LEU A 53 6.17 -23.80 -43.43
CA LEU A 53 7.17 -24.33 -42.50
C LEU A 53 7.82 -23.23 -41.66
N ALA A 54 8.16 -22.10 -42.29
CA ALA A 54 8.73 -20.94 -41.59
C ALA A 54 7.73 -20.35 -40.59
N GLY A 55 6.47 -20.18 -40.99
CA GLY A 55 5.40 -19.70 -40.10
C GLY A 55 5.15 -20.65 -38.91
N THR A 56 5.16 -21.96 -39.16
CA THR A 56 4.99 -22.98 -38.11
C THR A 56 6.17 -22.96 -37.11
N GLY A 57 7.41 -22.77 -37.58
CA GLY A 57 8.58 -22.66 -36.72
C GLY A 57 8.53 -21.44 -35.79
N ILE A 58 8.11 -20.28 -36.31
CA ILE A 58 7.90 -19.06 -35.52
C ILE A 58 6.78 -19.27 -34.50
N PHE A 59 5.66 -19.87 -34.92
CA PHE A 59 4.54 -20.17 -34.03
C PHE A 59 4.93 -21.12 -32.89
N LEU A 60 5.68 -22.19 -33.19
CA LEU A 60 6.18 -23.13 -32.19
C LEU A 60 7.22 -22.50 -31.26
N TYR A 61 8.08 -21.62 -31.75
CA TYR A 61 9.03 -20.88 -30.92
C TYR A 61 8.30 -19.95 -29.94
N LEU A 62 7.31 -19.19 -30.44
CA LEU A 62 6.50 -18.31 -29.61
C LEU A 62 5.73 -19.12 -28.55
N THR A 63 5.02 -20.18 -28.94
CA THR A 63 4.23 -21.03 -28.01
C THR A 63 5.06 -21.88 -27.03
N ALA A 64 6.25 -22.34 -27.42
CA ALA A 64 7.15 -23.04 -26.48
C ALA A 64 7.78 -22.08 -25.47
N SER A 65 8.05 -20.83 -25.88
CA SER A 65 8.53 -19.78 -24.96
C SER A 65 7.45 -19.28 -23.99
N THR A 66 6.16 -19.31 -24.40
CA THR A 66 5.01 -18.98 -23.54
C THR A 66 4.69 -20.08 -22.53
N ALA A 67 4.69 -21.36 -22.92
CA ALA A 67 4.37 -22.48 -22.03
C ALA A 67 5.39 -22.67 -20.90
N ALA A 68 6.63 -22.22 -21.11
CA ALA A 68 7.68 -22.19 -20.10
C ALA A 68 7.50 -21.05 -19.07
N ARG A 69 6.54 -20.12 -19.27
CA ARG A 69 6.47 -18.86 -18.51
C ARG A 69 5.13 -18.43 -17.91
N ARG A 70 3.97 -19.08 -18.12
CA ARG A 70 2.73 -18.62 -17.45
C ARG A 70 1.84 -19.71 -16.85
N ALA A 71 1.63 -19.57 -15.53
CA ALA A 71 0.38 -19.83 -14.84
C ALA A 71 -0.64 -18.70 -15.15
N TYR A 72 -1.92 -18.99 -14.94
CA TYR A 72 -3.16 -18.32 -15.39
C TYR A 72 -3.27 -16.79 -15.23
N ILE A 73 -3.91 -16.10 -16.20
CA ILE A 73 -4.43 -14.70 -16.09
C ILE A 73 -5.85 -14.61 -16.69
N ASN A 74 -6.73 -13.87 -16.00
CA ASN A 74 -8.02 -13.35 -16.47
C ASN A 74 -7.84 -11.95 -17.06
N LEU A 75 -8.18 -11.73 -18.33
CA LEU A 75 -8.16 -10.40 -18.96
C LEU A 75 -9.58 -9.81 -19.05
N PRO A 76 -9.78 -8.51 -18.76
CA PRO A 76 -11.05 -7.84 -18.92
C PRO A 76 -11.48 -7.72 -20.39
N MET A 77 -12.79 -7.85 -20.65
CA MET A 77 -13.38 -7.98 -22.00
C MET A 77 -13.14 -6.78 -22.95
N ARG A 78 -12.83 -5.59 -22.43
CA ARG A 78 -12.57 -4.38 -23.24
C ARG A 78 -11.23 -4.45 -23.98
N GLU A 79 -10.18 -4.90 -23.30
CA GLU A 79 -8.84 -5.17 -23.86
C GLU A 79 -8.93 -6.26 -24.94
N LEU A 80 -9.73 -7.29 -24.68
CA LEU A 80 -10.00 -8.37 -25.63
C LEU A 80 -10.69 -7.83 -26.90
N ALA A 81 -11.66 -6.92 -26.77
CA ALA A 81 -12.38 -6.33 -27.90
C ALA A 81 -11.49 -5.43 -28.77
N ILE A 82 -10.59 -4.64 -28.17
CA ILE A 82 -9.60 -3.82 -28.89
C ILE A 82 -8.60 -4.73 -29.63
N GLY A 83 -8.11 -5.78 -28.97
CA GLY A 83 -7.25 -6.78 -29.59
C GLY A 83 -7.91 -7.48 -30.78
N VAL A 84 -9.18 -7.89 -30.65
CA VAL A 84 -9.95 -8.50 -31.75
C VAL A 84 -10.18 -7.50 -32.89
N GLY A 85 -10.43 -6.23 -32.60
CA GLY A 85 -10.55 -5.16 -33.60
C GLY A 85 -9.28 -4.94 -34.41
N LEU A 86 -8.12 -4.93 -33.75
CA LEU A 86 -6.80 -4.80 -34.40
C LEU A 86 -6.46 -6.03 -35.25
N ILE A 87 -6.83 -7.23 -34.82
CA ILE A 87 -6.68 -8.47 -35.59
C ILE A 87 -7.55 -8.42 -36.86
N ALA A 88 -8.80 -7.98 -36.74
CA ALA A 88 -9.71 -7.84 -37.88
C ALA A 88 -9.22 -6.80 -38.90
N ALA A 89 -8.73 -5.64 -38.43
CA ALA A 89 -8.15 -4.60 -39.29
C ALA A 89 -6.89 -5.09 -40.02
N SER A 90 -6.03 -5.82 -39.32
CA SER A 90 -4.81 -6.39 -39.90
C SER A 90 -5.11 -7.43 -40.99
N ALA A 91 -6.16 -8.24 -40.82
CA ALA A 91 -6.62 -9.20 -41.83
C ALA A 91 -7.14 -8.52 -43.12
N ILE A 92 -7.75 -7.34 -43.00
CA ILE A 92 -8.23 -6.55 -44.16
C ILE A 92 -7.03 -6.00 -44.96
N VAL A 93 -6.02 -5.45 -44.27
CA VAL A 93 -4.79 -4.95 -44.91
C VAL A 93 -4.02 -6.10 -45.58
N ALA A 94 -3.97 -7.27 -44.94
CA ALA A 94 -3.39 -8.50 -45.50
C ALA A 94 -4.00 -8.88 -46.85
N ALA A 95 -5.33 -8.90 -46.91
CA ALA A 95 -6.08 -9.27 -48.11
C ALA A 95 -5.85 -8.27 -49.25
N ALA A 96 -5.80 -6.98 -48.94
CA ALA A 96 -5.51 -5.93 -49.92
C ALA A 96 -4.09 -6.06 -50.51
N LEU A 97 -3.10 -6.34 -49.66
CA LEU A 97 -1.71 -6.56 -50.09
C LEU A 97 -1.57 -7.85 -50.91
N ALA A 98 -2.25 -8.94 -50.52
CA ALA A 98 -2.28 -10.19 -51.28
C ALA A 98 -2.86 -9.99 -52.68
N PHE A 99 -3.94 -9.21 -52.79
CA PHE A 99 -4.53 -8.82 -54.08
C PHE A 99 -3.57 -7.98 -54.93
N GLY A 100 -2.81 -7.07 -54.29
CA GLY A 100 -1.76 -6.29 -54.95
C GLY A 100 -0.64 -7.16 -55.52
N VAL A 101 -0.15 -8.15 -54.77
CA VAL A 101 0.86 -9.12 -55.21
C VAL A 101 0.34 -9.97 -56.38
N TYR A 102 -0.93 -10.40 -56.32
CA TYR A 102 -1.57 -11.11 -57.43
C TYR A 102 -1.60 -10.27 -58.72
N LYS A 103 -2.01 -9.00 -58.62
CA LYS A 103 -2.07 -8.06 -59.76
C LYS A 103 -0.68 -7.73 -60.32
N LEU A 104 0.33 -7.66 -59.47
CA LEU A 104 1.72 -7.45 -59.89
C LEU A 104 2.27 -8.67 -60.63
N ALA A 105 2.05 -9.88 -60.12
CA ALA A 105 2.44 -11.11 -60.78
C ALA A 105 1.72 -11.30 -62.13
N GLU A 106 0.48 -10.80 -62.24
CA GLU A 106 -0.26 -10.73 -63.49
C GLU A 106 0.39 -9.78 -64.52
N ARG A 107 0.77 -8.57 -64.10
CA ARG A 107 1.44 -7.59 -64.98
C ARG A 107 2.82 -8.05 -65.45
N LEU A 108 3.53 -8.82 -64.65
CA LEU A 108 4.86 -9.35 -64.97
C LEU A 108 4.83 -10.63 -65.84
N GLY A 109 3.65 -11.04 -66.33
CA GLY A 109 3.52 -12.17 -67.25
C GLY A 109 3.66 -13.55 -66.61
N GLY A 110 3.57 -13.64 -65.26
CA GLY A 110 3.64 -14.93 -64.57
C GLY A 110 2.51 -15.87 -65.00
N ASN A 111 2.79 -17.17 -65.13
CA ASN A 111 1.76 -18.16 -65.42
C ASN A 111 0.80 -18.35 -64.22
N SER A 112 -0.36 -18.96 -64.45
CA SER A 112 -1.40 -19.13 -63.42
C SER A 112 -0.89 -19.84 -62.16
N ASP A 113 0.02 -20.81 -62.32
CA ASP A 113 0.65 -21.52 -61.21
C ASP A 113 1.52 -20.61 -60.34
N LEU A 114 2.37 -19.77 -60.94
CA LEU A 114 3.23 -18.83 -60.21
C LEU A 114 2.41 -17.74 -59.49
N ARG A 115 1.33 -17.27 -60.12
CA ARG A 115 0.39 -16.30 -59.51
C ARG A 115 -0.27 -16.88 -58.27
N PHE A 116 -0.72 -18.13 -58.34
CA PHE A 116 -1.31 -18.83 -57.20
C PHE A 116 -0.29 -19.02 -56.07
N GLY A 117 0.93 -19.46 -56.40
CA GLY A 117 2.00 -19.67 -55.42
C GLY A 117 2.37 -18.40 -54.65
N LEU A 118 2.60 -17.29 -55.35
CA LEU A 118 2.96 -16.01 -54.71
C LEU A 118 1.83 -15.47 -53.81
N THR A 119 0.59 -15.58 -54.27
CA THR A 119 -0.58 -15.08 -53.52
C THR A 119 -0.83 -15.94 -52.28
N ALA A 120 -0.78 -17.26 -52.41
CA ALA A 120 -0.96 -18.17 -51.29
C ALA A 120 0.15 -18.05 -50.24
N SER A 121 1.42 -17.94 -50.67
CA SER A 121 2.54 -17.70 -49.75
C SER A 121 2.39 -16.38 -49.00
N PHE A 122 2.03 -15.29 -49.70
CA PHE A 122 1.85 -14.00 -49.05
C PHE A 122 0.70 -14.03 -48.03
N SER A 123 -0.45 -14.61 -48.37
CA SER A 123 -1.57 -14.75 -47.44
C SER A 123 -1.23 -15.57 -46.20
N ILE A 124 -0.46 -16.66 -46.36
CA ILE A 124 0.01 -17.47 -45.24
C ILE A 124 0.97 -16.67 -44.36
N ALA A 125 1.90 -15.93 -44.95
CA ALA A 125 2.85 -15.10 -44.19
C ALA A 125 2.15 -14.03 -43.36
N VAL A 126 1.12 -13.36 -43.91
CA VAL A 126 0.39 -12.34 -43.14
C VAL A 126 -0.48 -12.97 -42.05
N LEU A 127 -1.12 -14.12 -42.30
CA LEU A 127 -1.87 -14.84 -41.26
C LEU A 127 -0.97 -15.17 -40.06
N PHE A 128 0.24 -15.68 -40.30
CA PHE A 128 1.20 -15.97 -39.23
C PHE A 128 1.71 -14.70 -38.52
N ALA A 129 1.89 -13.59 -39.24
CA ALA A 129 2.28 -12.33 -38.63
C ALA A 129 1.18 -11.76 -37.71
N VAL A 130 -0.09 -11.83 -38.12
CA VAL A 130 -1.22 -11.34 -37.32
C VAL A 130 -1.46 -12.22 -36.10
N VAL A 131 -1.48 -13.55 -36.27
CA VAL A 131 -1.64 -14.47 -35.14
C VAL A 131 -0.44 -14.40 -34.19
N GLY A 132 0.78 -14.30 -34.73
CA GLY A 132 2.00 -14.13 -33.95
C GLY A 132 2.04 -12.82 -33.18
N TYR A 133 1.59 -11.71 -33.79
CA TYR A 133 1.50 -10.40 -33.12
C TYR A 133 0.38 -10.36 -32.07
N GLY A 134 -0.77 -10.98 -32.32
CA GLY A 134 -1.83 -11.15 -31.33
C GLY A 134 -1.34 -11.94 -30.11
N LEU A 135 -0.63 -13.06 -30.34
CA LEU A 135 0.04 -13.82 -29.28
C LEU A 135 1.12 -12.99 -28.58
N TYR A 136 1.92 -12.22 -29.32
CA TYR A 136 2.93 -11.33 -28.74
C TYR A 136 2.29 -10.30 -27.80
N LEU A 137 1.22 -9.61 -28.22
CA LEU A 137 0.53 -8.64 -27.37
C LEU A 137 -0.10 -9.28 -26.14
N THR A 138 -0.70 -10.47 -26.25
CA THR A 138 -1.27 -11.16 -25.07
C THR A 138 -0.21 -11.73 -24.12
N THR A 139 1.03 -11.91 -24.58
CA THR A 139 2.08 -12.61 -23.81
C THR A 139 3.25 -11.71 -23.39
N PHE A 140 3.47 -10.58 -24.06
CA PHE A 140 4.57 -9.63 -23.82
C PHE A 140 4.09 -8.23 -23.43
N THR A 141 2.79 -8.02 -23.16
CA THR A 141 2.45 -6.94 -22.23
C THR A 141 3.28 -7.15 -20.97
N PRO A 142 4.13 -6.18 -20.60
CA PRO A 142 4.93 -6.29 -19.40
C PRO A 142 3.99 -6.56 -18.24
N ASP A 143 4.40 -7.51 -17.41
CA ASP A 143 3.75 -7.81 -16.15
C ASP A 143 3.81 -6.53 -15.31
N LEU A 144 2.72 -5.77 -15.26
CA LEU A 144 2.58 -4.71 -14.26
C LEU A 144 2.29 -5.30 -12.87
N ASP A 145 2.24 -6.63 -12.74
CA ASP A 145 1.94 -7.32 -11.49
C ASP A 145 3.17 -8.02 -10.85
N GLU A 146 4.40 -7.78 -11.31
CA GLU A 146 5.61 -8.22 -10.59
C GLU A 146 6.02 -7.24 -9.46
N VAL A 147 5.03 -6.77 -8.70
CA VAL A 147 5.16 -6.51 -7.26
C VAL A 147 4.22 -7.47 -6.51
N SER A 148 4.18 -8.74 -6.92
CA SER A 148 3.90 -9.80 -5.96
C SER A 148 5.16 -9.99 -5.12
N VAL A 149 5.35 -9.09 -4.14
CA VAL A 149 6.00 -9.48 -2.89
C VAL A 149 5.34 -10.80 -2.53
N VAL A 150 6.13 -11.86 -2.38
CA VAL A 150 5.65 -13.09 -1.75
C VAL A 150 5.30 -12.69 -0.33
N ALA A 151 4.11 -12.12 -0.14
CA ALA A 151 3.47 -11.99 1.13
C ALA A 151 3.35 -13.43 1.59
N THR A 152 4.16 -13.78 2.60
CA THR A 152 3.83 -14.87 3.52
C THR A 152 2.32 -14.88 3.68
N PRO A 153 1.61 -16.00 3.41
CA PRO A 153 0.16 -15.99 3.42
C PRO A 153 -0.31 -15.46 4.78
N ILE A 154 -0.81 -14.23 4.81
CA ILE A 154 -1.35 -13.65 6.04
C ILE A 154 -2.78 -14.18 6.16
N GLU A 155 -2.92 -15.38 6.72
CA GLU A 155 -4.23 -15.97 7.03
C GLU A 155 -4.79 -15.51 8.38
N LYS A 156 -4.23 -14.44 8.99
CA LYS A 156 -4.80 -13.86 10.21
C LYS A 156 -4.47 -12.38 10.34
N ILE A 157 -5.50 -11.53 10.43
CA ILE A 157 -5.34 -10.14 10.84
C ILE A 157 -4.92 -10.14 12.32
N VAL A 158 -3.85 -9.41 12.64
CA VAL A 158 -3.33 -9.26 14.00
C VAL A 158 -3.36 -7.78 14.34
N VAL A 159 -4.08 -7.45 15.41
CA VAL A 159 -4.14 -6.11 15.99
C VAL A 159 -3.34 -6.09 17.29
N ALA A 160 -2.49 -5.08 17.48
CA ALA A 160 -1.71 -4.93 18.71
C ALA A 160 -2.62 -4.87 19.95
N ASP A 161 -2.10 -5.35 21.08
CA ASP A 161 -2.80 -5.46 22.36
C ASP A 161 -4.13 -6.25 22.32
N ASN A 162 -4.36 -7.03 21.26
CA ASN A 162 -5.61 -7.78 21.04
C ASN A 162 -6.86 -6.89 21.05
N ILE A 163 -6.75 -5.66 20.57
CA ILE A 163 -7.91 -4.78 20.37
C ILE A 163 -8.86 -5.47 19.37
N PRO A 164 -10.17 -5.52 19.64
CA PRO A 164 -11.10 -6.21 18.76
C PRO A 164 -11.14 -5.56 17.38
N ILE A 165 -11.37 -6.41 16.38
CA ILE A 165 -11.60 -6.03 14.99
C ILE A 165 -12.87 -6.70 14.51
N GLN A 166 -13.72 -5.94 13.84
CA GLN A 166 -14.96 -6.40 13.23
C GLN A 166 -15.06 -5.87 11.80
N VAL A 167 -15.72 -6.64 10.94
CA VAL A 167 -16.13 -6.14 9.63
C VAL A 167 -17.30 -5.18 9.84
N PHE A 168 -17.09 -3.91 9.50
CA PHE A 168 -18.14 -2.90 9.55
C PHE A 168 -19.07 -3.01 8.33
N GLU A 169 -18.48 -3.14 7.14
CA GLU A 169 -19.18 -3.27 5.86
C GLU A 169 -18.25 -3.97 4.83
N ASN A 170 -18.78 -4.83 3.95
CA ASN A 170 -17.97 -5.50 2.91
C ASN A 170 -18.72 -5.95 1.64
N ALA A 171 -19.97 -5.53 1.47
CA ALA A 171 -20.87 -5.97 0.42
C ALA A 171 -20.99 -4.94 -0.70
N VAL A 172 -20.94 -3.65 -0.37
CA VAL A 172 -21.38 -2.57 -1.26
C VAL A 172 -20.18 -1.79 -1.78
N VAL A 173 -19.30 -1.30 -0.91
CA VAL A 173 -18.23 -0.38 -1.34
C VAL A 173 -17.12 -1.14 -2.04
N GLN A 174 -16.92 -0.85 -3.33
CA GLN A 174 -15.79 -1.37 -4.09
C GLN A 174 -14.59 -0.44 -3.92
N GLN A 175 -13.45 -1.01 -3.51
CA GLN A 175 -12.17 -0.33 -3.40
C GLN A 175 -12.30 1.01 -2.64
N PRO A 176 -12.63 0.97 -1.34
CA PRO A 176 -12.79 2.18 -0.54
C PRO A 176 -11.50 2.98 -0.48
N THR A 177 -11.58 4.29 -0.71
CA THR A 177 -10.42 5.19 -0.85
C THR A 177 -10.35 6.26 0.25
N ALA A 178 -11.50 6.74 0.74
CA ALA A 178 -11.57 7.77 1.76
C ALA A 178 -12.76 7.57 2.71
N LEU A 179 -12.62 8.07 3.92
CA LEU A 179 -13.59 8.00 5.01
C LEU A 179 -13.75 9.40 5.62
N GLU A 180 -14.97 9.78 5.96
CA GLU A 180 -15.26 11.03 6.69
C GLU A 180 -16.50 10.86 7.57
N ILE A 181 -16.55 11.53 8.74
CA ILE A 181 -17.76 11.57 9.56
C ILE A 181 -18.55 12.84 9.22
N GLY A 182 -19.81 12.66 8.85
CA GLY A 182 -20.73 13.76 8.60
C GLY A 182 -21.21 14.46 9.89
N PRO A 183 -21.89 15.61 9.78
CA PRO A 183 -22.46 16.34 10.92
C PRO A 183 -23.63 15.58 11.57
N ASP A 184 -24.18 14.60 10.88
CA ASP A 184 -25.17 13.62 11.35
C ASP A 184 -24.53 12.46 12.13
N ASN A 185 -23.20 12.47 12.27
CA ASN A 185 -22.41 11.42 12.92
C ASN A 185 -22.49 10.07 12.19
N GLU A 186 -22.80 10.10 10.88
CA GLU A 186 -22.78 8.93 10.00
C GLU A 186 -21.43 8.85 9.25
N LEU A 187 -21.05 7.63 8.85
CA LEU A 187 -19.81 7.39 8.12
C LEU A 187 -20.04 7.53 6.61
N TYR A 188 -19.31 8.45 5.99
CA TYR A 188 -19.24 8.62 4.55
C TYR A 188 -18.02 7.90 3.99
N VAL A 189 -18.22 7.10 2.94
CA VAL A 189 -17.16 6.29 2.33
C VAL A 189 -17.12 6.51 0.82
N ALA A 190 -15.99 6.97 0.31
CA ALA A 190 -15.73 7.03 -1.12
C ALA A 190 -15.25 5.66 -1.63
N GLY A 191 -15.82 5.19 -2.74
CA GLY A 191 -15.28 4.09 -3.53
C GLY A 191 -14.68 4.61 -4.83
N ILE A 192 -13.52 4.05 -5.22
CA ILE A 192 -12.82 4.49 -6.44
C ILE A 192 -13.68 4.43 -7.72
N GLY A 193 -14.73 3.60 -7.70
CA GLY A 193 -15.70 3.46 -8.78
C GLY A 193 -16.62 4.67 -9.02
N GLY A 194 -16.54 5.71 -8.18
CA GLY A 194 -17.24 6.98 -8.40
C GLY A 194 -18.50 7.19 -7.56
N SER A 195 -18.72 6.38 -6.53
CA SER A 195 -19.83 6.54 -5.57
C SER A 195 -19.32 6.91 -4.19
N ILE A 196 -20.12 7.68 -3.46
CA ILE A 196 -19.98 7.92 -2.03
C ILE A 196 -21.18 7.29 -1.34
N TRP A 197 -20.90 6.52 -0.29
CA TRP A 197 -21.89 5.80 0.51
C TRP A 197 -21.99 6.43 1.89
N ILE A 198 -23.19 6.48 2.43
CA ILE A 198 -23.45 6.87 3.82
C ILE A 198 -23.84 5.61 4.60
N MET A 199 -23.26 5.44 5.78
CA MET A 199 -23.42 4.26 6.63
C MET A 199 -23.75 4.65 8.05
N ARG A 200 -24.75 3.94 8.61
CA ARG A 200 -25.20 4.14 9.99
C ARG A 200 -25.08 2.84 10.78
N ASP A 201 -24.65 2.99 12.02
CA ASP A 201 -24.60 1.96 13.05
C ASP A 201 -25.49 2.46 14.21
N ASP A 202 -26.75 2.01 14.21
CA ASP A 202 -27.79 2.50 15.13
C ASP A 202 -27.62 1.92 16.53
N ASP A 203 -27.05 0.70 16.64
CA ASP A 203 -26.85 0.01 17.91
C ASP A 203 -25.39 0.08 18.42
N LEU A 204 -24.52 0.77 17.68
CA LEU A 204 -23.09 0.97 17.96
C LEU A 204 -22.34 -0.37 18.11
N ASN A 205 -22.78 -1.40 17.41
CA ASN A 205 -22.19 -2.72 17.49
C ASN A 205 -20.92 -2.90 16.65
N GLY A 206 -20.43 -1.84 15.98
CA GLY A 206 -19.26 -1.94 15.13
C GLY A 206 -19.56 -2.57 13.77
N ALA A 207 -20.83 -2.59 13.35
CA ALA A 207 -21.28 -2.96 12.01
C ALA A 207 -22.37 -2.02 11.49
N ALA A 208 -22.38 -1.80 10.18
CA ALA A 208 -23.39 -0.96 9.55
C ALA A 208 -24.77 -1.66 9.56
N ASP A 209 -25.78 -0.98 10.08
CA ASP A 209 -27.20 -1.37 10.02
C ASP A 209 -27.86 -0.91 8.71
N SER A 210 -27.39 0.21 8.16
CA SER A 210 -27.86 0.72 6.87
C SER A 210 -26.72 1.28 6.05
N VAL A 211 -26.79 1.04 4.73
CA VAL A 211 -25.87 1.55 3.73
C VAL A 211 -26.71 2.13 2.58
N ALA A 212 -26.50 3.40 2.26
CA ALA A 212 -27.19 4.10 1.18
C ALA A 212 -26.19 4.86 0.29
N GLU A 213 -26.52 5.05 -0.98
CA GLU A 213 -25.69 5.86 -1.89
C GLU A 213 -26.01 7.34 -1.65
N PHE A 214 -25.01 8.12 -1.20
CA PHE A 214 -25.11 9.56 -1.03
C PHE A 214 -24.90 10.30 -2.35
N ALA A 215 -23.95 9.85 -3.16
CA ALA A 215 -23.65 10.44 -4.46
C ALA A 215 -23.04 9.41 -5.41
N SER A 216 -23.20 9.62 -6.72
CA SER A 216 -22.56 8.81 -7.76
C SER A 216 -22.18 9.63 -9.00
N GLY A 217 -21.38 9.02 -9.88
CA GLY A 217 -20.90 9.67 -11.11
C GLY A 217 -19.63 10.51 -10.93
N LEU A 218 -18.96 10.39 -9.78
CA LEU A 218 -17.65 10.99 -9.52
C LEU A 218 -16.55 10.22 -10.26
N LYS A 219 -15.43 10.87 -10.54
CA LYS A 219 -14.29 10.28 -11.22
C LYS A 219 -13.16 9.99 -10.24
N GLN A 220 -13.05 8.74 -9.80
CA GLN A 220 -12.03 8.25 -8.86
C GLN A 220 -11.90 9.15 -7.61
N PRO A 221 -12.93 9.23 -6.77
CA PRO A 221 -12.87 10.05 -5.56
C PRO A 221 -11.85 9.49 -4.57
N GLU A 222 -10.97 10.33 -4.01
CA GLU A 222 -9.89 9.88 -3.10
C GLU A 222 -9.72 10.69 -1.81
N GLY A 223 -10.37 11.83 -1.68
CA GLY A 223 -10.34 12.66 -0.49
C GLY A 223 -11.72 13.21 -0.18
N LEU A 224 -12.07 13.19 1.11
CA LEU A 224 -13.34 13.69 1.64
C LEU A 224 -13.04 14.69 2.75
N ALA A 225 -13.79 15.80 2.78
CA ALA A 225 -13.75 16.74 3.90
C ALA A 225 -15.11 17.41 4.08
N TRP A 226 -15.68 17.31 5.29
CA TRP A 226 -16.99 17.88 5.59
C TRP A 226 -16.91 19.33 6.09
N SER A 227 -17.92 20.15 5.75
CA SER A 227 -18.13 21.49 6.33
C SER A 227 -19.61 21.85 6.34
N GLU A 228 -20.01 22.93 7.01
CA GLU A 228 -21.41 23.41 6.96
C GLU A 228 -21.96 23.64 5.54
N ALA A 229 -21.11 23.84 4.53
CA ALA A 229 -21.52 24.02 3.14
C ALA A 229 -21.86 22.71 2.41
N GLY A 230 -21.43 21.56 2.93
CA GLY A 230 -21.55 20.23 2.32
C GLY A 230 -20.24 19.45 2.34
N LEU A 231 -20.20 18.36 1.56
CA LEU A 231 -19.07 17.44 1.46
C LEU A 231 -18.16 17.84 0.29
N TYR A 232 -16.92 18.20 0.59
CA TYR A 232 -15.89 18.41 -0.43
C TYR A 232 -15.25 17.07 -0.81
N VAL A 233 -15.00 16.91 -2.12
CA VAL A 233 -14.49 15.66 -2.70
C VAL A 233 -13.42 15.97 -3.74
N THR A 234 -12.23 15.39 -3.57
CA THR A 234 -11.24 15.35 -4.65
C THR A 234 -11.60 14.23 -5.61
N GLU A 235 -11.81 14.60 -6.87
CA GLU A 235 -11.78 13.71 -8.02
C GLU A 235 -10.38 13.79 -8.65
N ILE A 236 -10.06 12.84 -9.52
CA ILE A 236 -8.78 12.76 -10.23
C ILE A 236 -8.28 14.12 -10.77
N ASP A 237 -9.16 14.92 -11.38
CA ASP A 237 -8.84 16.15 -12.11
C ASP A 237 -9.40 17.45 -11.51
N LYS A 238 -10.18 17.36 -10.42
CA LYS A 238 -10.86 18.53 -9.84
C LYS A 238 -11.27 18.33 -8.37
N LEU A 239 -11.62 19.42 -7.71
CA LEU A 239 -12.26 19.44 -6.39
C LEU A 239 -13.72 19.87 -6.57
N VAL A 240 -14.65 19.09 -6.03
CA VAL A 240 -16.08 19.41 -6.05
C VAL A 240 -16.65 19.55 -4.64
N LEU A 241 -17.74 20.30 -4.51
CA LEU A 241 -18.59 20.39 -3.33
C LEU A 241 -19.93 19.75 -3.65
N LEU A 242 -20.32 18.75 -2.88
CA LEU A 242 -21.59 18.06 -2.96
C LEU A 242 -22.52 18.53 -1.85
N LYS A 243 -23.79 18.74 -2.17
CA LYS A 243 -24.81 19.18 -1.21
C LYS A 243 -26.07 18.36 -1.36
N ASP A 244 -26.66 18.01 -0.23
CA ASP A 244 -28.05 17.60 -0.14
C ASP A 244 -28.86 18.84 0.29
N THR A 245 -29.58 19.45 -0.66
CA THR A 245 -30.35 20.67 -0.40
C THR A 245 -31.77 20.40 0.11
N ASN A 246 -32.22 19.14 0.09
CA ASN A 246 -33.58 18.76 0.40
C ASN A 246 -33.70 17.88 1.67
N GLY A 247 -32.58 17.36 2.17
CA GLY A 247 -32.46 16.59 3.41
C GLY A 247 -32.89 15.13 3.30
N ASP A 248 -32.86 14.53 2.11
CA ASP A 248 -33.21 13.13 1.89
C ASP A 248 -32.02 12.16 2.02
N GLY A 249 -30.83 12.67 2.32
CA GLY A 249 -29.60 11.88 2.44
C GLY A 249 -28.92 11.59 1.11
N VAL A 250 -29.30 12.28 0.04
CA VAL A 250 -28.70 12.17 -1.30
C VAL A 250 -28.27 13.55 -1.80
N ALA A 251 -27.03 13.67 -2.27
CA ALA A 251 -26.56 14.91 -2.87
C ALA A 251 -27.30 15.22 -4.17
N ASP A 252 -27.92 16.40 -4.24
CA ASP A 252 -28.67 16.88 -5.41
C ASP A 252 -28.00 18.07 -6.12
N GLU A 253 -26.97 18.67 -5.51
CA GLU A 253 -26.10 19.67 -6.14
C GLU A 253 -24.64 19.23 -6.14
N SER A 254 -23.95 19.52 -7.25
CA SER A 254 -22.50 19.38 -7.40
C SER A 254 -21.91 20.66 -7.98
N GLN A 255 -21.00 21.29 -7.25
CA GLN A 255 -20.31 22.52 -7.64
C GLN A 255 -18.81 22.24 -7.79
N VAL A 256 -18.23 22.60 -8.93
CA VAL A 256 -16.77 22.59 -9.11
C VAL A 256 -16.16 23.75 -8.34
N ILE A 257 -15.21 23.46 -7.47
CA ILE A 257 -14.50 24.42 -6.61
C ILE A 257 -13.13 24.76 -7.20
N VAL A 258 -12.39 23.73 -7.61
CA VAL A 258 -11.13 23.85 -8.35
C VAL A 258 -11.17 22.85 -9.50
N ASP A 259 -10.65 23.24 -10.66
CA ASP A 259 -10.51 22.38 -11.84
C ASP A 259 -9.09 22.47 -12.37
N GLY A 260 -8.71 21.54 -13.23
CA GLY A 260 -7.40 21.53 -13.89
C GLY A 260 -6.27 20.96 -13.02
N PHE A 261 -6.58 20.03 -12.11
CA PHE A 261 -5.56 19.14 -11.58
C PHE A 261 -5.00 18.25 -12.71
N PRO A 262 -3.74 17.78 -12.62
CA PRO A 262 -3.10 17.05 -13.72
C PRO A 262 -3.81 15.74 -14.08
N GLY A 263 -4.60 15.18 -13.15
CA GLY A 263 -5.13 13.83 -13.27
C GLY A 263 -4.05 12.76 -13.17
N GLU A 264 -4.39 11.54 -13.58
CA GLU A 264 -3.50 10.37 -13.56
C GLU A 264 -2.66 10.28 -14.84
N GLU A 265 -1.73 11.22 -15.03
CA GLU A 265 -0.73 11.15 -16.11
C GLU A 265 0.37 10.12 -15.82
N TYR A 266 0.68 9.90 -14.54
CA TYR A 266 1.58 8.85 -14.07
C TYR A 266 0.81 7.87 -13.19
N ALA A 267 1.10 6.57 -13.36
CA ALA A 267 0.28 5.48 -12.86
C ALA A 267 -0.09 5.63 -11.38
N PHE A 268 -1.39 5.77 -11.11
CA PHE A 268 -2.00 5.92 -9.78
C PHE A 268 -1.60 7.17 -8.99
N HIS A 269 -1.10 8.22 -9.63
CA HIS A 269 -0.91 9.54 -9.00
C HIS A 269 -2.03 10.47 -9.40
N GLN A 270 -2.74 11.06 -8.44
CA GLN A 270 -3.81 12.00 -8.72
C GLN A 270 -3.97 13.03 -7.60
N SER A 271 -5.13 13.68 -7.56
CA SER A 271 -5.52 14.54 -6.44
C SER A 271 -6.05 13.64 -5.33
N ASN A 272 -5.29 13.53 -4.24
CA ASN A 272 -5.47 12.53 -3.21
C ASN A 272 -6.22 13.14 -2.00
N GLY A 273 -5.67 12.98 -0.80
CA GLY A 273 -6.24 13.42 0.47
C GLY A 273 -6.59 14.91 0.55
N LEU A 274 -7.64 15.17 1.33
CA LEU A 274 -8.29 16.47 1.48
C LEU A 274 -8.54 16.73 2.97
N THR A 275 -8.21 17.92 3.45
CA THR A 275 -8.52 18.29 4.84
C THR A 275 -8.73 19.79 5.00
N PHE A 276 -9.47 20.19 6.02
CA PHE A 276 -9.54 21.58 6.46
C PHE A 276 -8.38 21.91 7.41
N GLY A 277 -7.70 23.02 7.14
CA GLY A 277 -6.77 23.63 8.08
C GLY A 277 -7.49 24.42 9.18
N PRO A 278 -6.79 24.74 10.27
CA PRO A 278 -7.35 25.55 11.36
C PRO A 278 -7.67 27.00 10.95
N ASP A 279 -7.21 27.43 9.77
CA ASP A 279 -7.51 28.72 9.16
C ASP A 279 -8.78 28.71 8.27
N GLY A 280 -9.47 27.57 8.20
CA GLY A 280 -10.69 27.38 7.43
C GLY A 280 -10.45 27.17 5.93
N ARG A 281 -9.20 26.96 5.50
CA ARG A 281 -8.85 26.66 4.11
C ARG A 281 -8.80 25.15 3.88
N LEU A 282 -9.00 24.74 2.64
CA LEU A 282 -8.83 23.36 2.20
C LEU A 282 -7.39 23.11 1.76
N TYR A 283 -6.85 21.95 2.11
CA TYR A 283 -5.52 21.49 1.77
C TYR A 283 -5.59 20.18 1.01
N ILE A 284 -4.89 20.10 -0.11
CA ILE A 284 -5.03 19.03 -1.11
C ILE A 284 -3.65 18.51 -1.48
N GLY A 285 -3.46 17.20 -1.41
CA GLY A 285 -2.28 16.54 -1.97
C GLY A 285 -2.48 16.26 -3.45
N VAL A 286 -1.53 16.66 -4.29
CA VAL A 286 -1.58 16.40 -5.73
C VAL A 286 -0.30 15.69 -6.16
N GLY A 287 -0.47 14.49 -6.70
CA GLY A 287 0.62 13.65 -7.18
C GLY A 287 1.38 14.21 -8.38
N SER A 288 2.58 13.69 -8.58
CA SER A 288 3.48 13.99 -9.70
C SER A 288 2.96 13.40 -11.02
N THR A 289 3.25 14.02 -12.15
CA THR A 289 3.00 13.43 -13.48
C THR A 289 4.20 12.64 -13.99
N THR A 290 5.23 12.49 -13.16
CA THR A 290 6.44 11.75 -13.47
C THR A 290 6.89 10.91 -12.28
N ASP A 291 7.65 9.84 -12.54
CA ASP A 291 8.20 9.02 -11.47
C ASP A 291 9.31 9.72 -10.66
N HIS A 292 10.19 10.47 -11.33
CA HIS A 292 11.44 10.99 -10.76
C HIS A 292 12.00 12.19 -11.53
N ARG A 293 11.18 12.87 -12.33
CA ARG A 293 11.62 14.03 -13.12
C ARG A 293 11.04 15.33 -12.56
N PRO A 294 11.62 16.49 -12.90
CA PRO A 294 11.02 17.77 -12.55
C PRO A 294 9.62 17.91 -13.15
N GLU A 295 8.70 18.43 -12.36
CA GLU A 295 7.34 18.68 -12.80
C GLU A 295 7.23 19.82 -13.80
N THR A 296 6.32 19.67 -14.75
CA THR A 296 5.95 20.72 -15.70
C THR A 296 4.55 21.27 -15.44
N HIS A 297 3.68 20.49 -14.79
CA HIS A 297 2.35 20.95 -14.40
C HIS A 297 2.44 21.82 -13.14
N PRO A 298 1.82 23.01 -13.11
CA PRO A 298 1.97 23.95 -11.99
C PRO A 298 1.32 23.48 -10.68
N LEU A 299 0.50 22.42 -10.71
CA LEU A 299 -0.18 21.89 -9.52
C LEU A 299 0.31 20.50 -9.10
N ALA A 300 1.14 19.82 -9.91
CA ALA A 300 1.59 18.45 -9.64
C ALA A 300 2.77 18.41 -8.66
N ALA A 301 2.87 17.33 -7.88
CA ALA A 301 3.92 17.09 -6.88
C ALA A 301 3.96 18.17 -5.75
N ARG A 302 2.78 18.55 -5.25
CA ARG A 302 2.60 19.67 -4.31
C ARG A 302 1.49 19.39 -3.30
N ILE A 303 1.50 20.17 -2.23
CA ILE A 303 0.30 20.41 -1.43
C ILE A 303 -0.23 21.79 -1.80
N LEU A 304 -1.52 21.85 -2.11
CA LEU A 304 -2.23 23.08 -2.45
C LEU A 304 -3.06 23.57 -1.25
N SER A 305 -3.34 24.87 -1.22
CA SER A 305 -4.27 25.49 -0.27
C SER A 305 -5.25 26.39 -1.00
N VAL A 306 -6.54 26.29 -0.71
CA VAL A 306 -7.60 27.06 -1.38
C VAL A 306 -8.70 27.45 -0.40
N ASN A 307 -9.35 28.61 -0.63
CA ASN A 307 -10.56 28.92 0.12
C ASN A 307 -11.69 27.93 -0.23
N PRO A 308 -12.67 27.71 0.65
CA PRO A 308 -13.77 26.77 0.40
C PRO A 308 -14.64 27.12 -0.82
N ASP A 309 -14.59 28.37 -1.29
CA ASP A 309 -15.28 28.84 -2.49
C ASP A 309 -14.44 28.72 -3.79
N GLY A 310 -13.22 28.20 -3.70
CA GLY A 310 -12.28 28.05 -4.81
C GLY A 310 -11.36 29.25 -5.05
N SER A 311 -11.57 30.36 -4.33
CA SER A 311 -10.73 31.54 -4.46
C SER A 311 -9.36 31.35 -3.82
N ASP A 312 -8.39 32.16 -4.26
CA ASP A 312 -7.05 32.23 -3.65
C ASP A 312 -6.29 30.90 -3.64
N LEU A 313 -6.46 30.05 -4.68
CA LEU A 313 -5.68 28.83 -4.85
C LEU A 313 -4.18 29.12 -4.87
N LYS A 314 -3.43 28.43 -3.99
CA LYS A 314 -1.99 28.62 -3.79
C LYS A 314 -1.29 27.28 -3.66
N VAL A 315 0.00 27.28 -3.99
CA VAL A 315 0.93 26.21 -3.65
C VAL A 315 1.37 26.42 -2.21
N TYR A 316 1.05 25.46 -1.34
CA TYR A 316 1.40 25.51 0.08
C TYR A 316 2.79 24.88 0.33
N ALA A 317 3.12 23.77 -0.32
CA ALA A 317 4.43 23.10 -0.22
C ALA A 317 4.81 22.42 -1.54
N THR A 318 6.11 22.25 -1.79
CA THR A 318 6.65 21.64 -3.03
C THR A 318 7.57 20.46 -2.73
N GLY A 319 7.94 19.71 -3.76
CA GLY A 319 8.94 18.64 -3.62
C GLY A 319 8.41 17.40 -2.91
N LEU A 320 7.10 17.16 -3.00
CA LEU A 320 6.45 15.93 -2.59
C LEU A 320 6.11 15.15 -3.84
N ARG A 321 6.39 13.85 -3.91
CA ARG A 321 6.14 13.08 -5.14
C ARG A 321 4.66 12.74 -5.31
N ASN A 322 4.07 12.08 -4.34
CA ASN A 322 2.66 11.73 -4.28
C ASN A 322 2.14 11.89 -2.85
N PRO A 323 1.89 13.14 -2.39
CA PRO A 323 1.35 13.38 -1.07
C PRO A 323 -0.07 12.81 -1.00
N PHE A 324 -0.23 11.64 -0.37
CA PHE A 324 -1.45 10.85 -0.47
C PHE A 324 -2.46 11.20 0.61
N GLY A 325 -2.02 11.29 1.86
CA GLY A 325 -2.84 11.66 3.00
C GLY A 325 -2.25 12.87 3.71
N ILE A 326 -3.09 13.80 4.15
CA ILE A 326 -2.69 15.05 4.80
C ILE A 326 -3.63 15.32 5.96
N ILE A 327 -3.08 15.61 7.14
CA ILE A 327 -3.88 15.99 8.31
C ILE A 327 -3.25 17.16 9.07
N PRO A 328 -4.05 18.01 9.72
CA PRO A 328 -3.54 19.10 10.54
C PRO A 328 -2.62 18.61 11.66
N ALA A 329 -1.50 19.31 11.86
CA ALA A 329 -0.59 19.01 12.95
C ALA A 329 -0.90 19.85 14.21
N PRO A 330 -0.73 19.29 15.42
CA PRO A 330 -0.87 20.06 16.65
C PRO A 330 0.12 21.23 16.72
N GLY A 331 -0.41 22.45 16.85
CA GLY A 331 0.39 23.66 16.96
C GLY A 331 0.88 24.24 15.62
N GLY A 332 0.18 23.94 14.52
CA GLY A 332 0.37 24.52 13.18
C GLY A 332 1.02 23.56 12.20
N GLY A 333 0.85 23.81 10.89
CA GLY A 333 1.33 22.93 9.82
C GLY A 333 0.48 21.67 9.65
N PHE A 334 1.01 20.71 8.87
CA PHE A 334 0.34 19.45 8.57
C PHE A 334 1.30 18.28 8.70
N PHE A 335 0.79 17.08 8.91
CA PHE A 335 1.53 15.86 8.58
C PHE A 335 1.02 15.36 7.24
N ALA A 336 1.94 14.95 6.36
CA ALA A 336 1.58 14.33 5.10
C ALA A 336 2.42 13.08 4.87
N ILE A 337 1.79 12.04 4.35
CA ILE A 337 2.47 10.85 3.84
C ILE A 337 2.75 11.02 2.35
N ASP A 338 3.95 10.64 1.92
CA ASP A 338 4.41 10.81 0.55
C ASP A 338 4.96 9.48 0.00
N ASN A 339 4.60 9.14 -1.25
CA ASN A 339 5.10 7.92 -1.88
C ASN A 339 6.40 8.18 -2.67
N GLY A 340 7.47 7.47 -2.30
CA GLY A 340 8.79 7.50 -2.94
C GLY A 340 8.78 6.99 -4.39
N SER A 341 9.88 7.24 -5.12
CA SER A 341 9.99 6.83 -6.53
C SER A 341 10.15 5.33 -6.73
N SER A 342 9.98 4.87 -7.97
CA SER A 342 10.18 3.46 -8.37
C SER A 342 11.64 2.95 -8.24
N GLY A 343 12.51 3.73 -7.60
CA GLY A 343 13.92 3.46 -7.39
C GLY A 343 14.85 4.07 -8.44
N CYS A 344 14.29 4.72 -9.47
CA CYS A 344 15.06 5.50 -10.43
C CYS A 344 15.24 6.92 -9.88
N ILE A 345 16.48 7.34 -9.64
CA ILE A 345 16.79 8.70 -9.23
C ILE A 345 17.83 9.26 -10.19
N ASP A 346 17.50 10.40 -10.79
CA ASP A 346 18.40 11.11 -11.69
C ASP A 346 18.92 12.37 -11.01
N THR A 347 19.94 12.21 -10.17
CA THR A 347 20.51 13.34 -9.44
C THR A 347 21.42 14.24 -10.28
N ALA A 348 21.74 13.90 -11.54
CA ALA A 348 22.80 14.59 -12.27
C ALA A 348 22.68 14.72 -13.79
N THR A 349 21.89 13.89 -14.50
CA THR A 349 22.02 13.74 -15.96
C THR A 349 20.77 13.93 -16.80
N GLN A 350 19.57 13.92 -16.20
CA GLN A 350 18.28 13.90 -16.94
C GLN A 350 18.23 12.86 -18.07
N VAL A 351 18.82 11.68 -17.86
CA VAL A 351 18.82 10.54 -18.77
C VAL A 351 17.97 9.43 -18.16
N ASP A 352 17.08 8.84 -18.98
CA ASP A 352 16.22 7.70 -18.65
C ASP A 352 16.99 6.38 -18.47
N ASP A 353 18.00 6.39 -17.59
CA ASP A 353 18.79 5.22 -17.26
C ASP A 353 18.41 4.67 -15.88
N CYS A 354 17.34 3.88 -15.86
CA CYS A 354 16.91 3.09 -14.70
C CYS A 354 17.78 1.83 -14.46
N SER A 355 18.98 1.73 -15.05
CA SER A 355 19.83 0.54 -14.86
C SER A 355 20.40 0.39 -13.45
N ASN A 356 20.51 1.50 -12.70
CA ASN A 356 20.97 1.52 -11.31
C ASN A 356 19.84 2.00 -10.39
N LYS A 357 18.92 1.08 -10.05
CA LYS A 357 17.88 1.36 -9.05
C LYS A 357 18.49 1.46 -7.66
N ILE A 358 17.94 2.37 -6.85
CA ILE A 358 18.20 2.43 -5.40
C ILE A 358 16.89 2.25 -4.65
N ASP A 359 16.96 1.74 -3.42
CA ASP A 359 15.80 1.63 -2.56
C ASP A 359 15.42 3.01 -2.05
N VAL A 360 14.26 3.51 -2.47
CA VAL A 360 13.75 4.84 -2.11
C VAL A 360 12.72 4.66 -1.00
N PRO A 361 12.96 5.21 0.20
CA PRO A 361 12.02 5.07 1.30
C PRO A 361 10.71 5.81 1.01
N GLU A 362 9.64 5.36 1.64
CA GLU A 362 8.41 6.15 1.76
C GLU A 362 8.53 7.09 2.96
N GLU A 363 7.74 8.16 2.99
CA GLU A 363 7.95 9.24 3.96
C GLU A 363 6.68 9.65 4.70
N LEU A 364 6.86 9.96 5.98
CA LEU A 364 5.97 10.84 6.73
C LEU A 364 6.70 12.18 6.92
N ASN A 365 6.12 13.24 6.38
CA ASN A 365 6.66 14.60 6.40
C ASN A 365 5.83 15.51 7.33
N TYR A 366 6.49 16.48 7.99
CA TYR A 366 5.81 17.58 8.67
C TYR A 366 5.88 18.81 7.75
N ILE A 367 4.72 19.22 7.26
CA ILE A 367 4.55 20.19 6.19
C ILE A 367 4.38 21.61 6.75
N VAL A 368 5.37 22.43 6.45
CA VAL A 368 5.40 23.88 6.67
C VAL A 368 5.23 24.62 5.34
N GLU A 369 4.47 25.72 5.37
CA GLU A 369 4.24 26.58 4.21
C GLU A 369 5.54 27.05 3.55
N GLY A 370 5.58 27.00 2.22
CA GLY A 370 6.66 27.51 1.39
C GLY A 370 7.94 26.67 1.40
N LYS A 371 7.95 25.50 2.05
CA LYS A 371 9.11 24.60 2.09
C LYS A 371 9.08 23.55 0.97
N ASP A 372 10.26 23.00 0.71
CA ASP A 372 10.54 21.97 -0.29
C ASP A 372 10.89 20.64 0.42
N TYR A 373 10.32 19.52 -0.04
CA TYR A 373 10.49 18.17 0.53
C TYR A 373 11.32 17.23 -0.36
N GLY A 374 11.91 17.74 -1.45
CA GLY A 374 13.07 17.11 -2.08
C GLY A 374 12.81 16.53 -3.46
N PHE A 375 11.59 16.06 -3.76
CA PHE A 375 11.26 15.56 -5.08
C PHE A 375 11.55 16.60 -6.17
N PRO A 376 12.21 16.22 -7.28
CA PRO A 376 12.65 14.87 -7.66
C PRO A 376 14.09 14.53 -7.25
N ASN A 377 14.79 15.43 -6.57
CA ASN A 377 16.24 15.37 -6.38
C ASN A 377 16.67 14.57 -5.15
N TYR A 378 15.87 14.62 -4.08
CA TYR A 378 16.16 14.02 -2.79
C TYR A 378 14.96 13.23 -2.29
N PHE A 379 15.24 12.04 -1.75
CA PHE A 379 14.29 11.17 -1.08
C PHE A 379 14.98 10.62 0.18
N GLY A 380 14.23 10.45 1.25
CA GLY A 380 14.73 10.15 2.58
C GLY A 380 15.43 11.35 3.20
N ILE A 381 16.59 11.13 3.82
CA ILE A 381 17.33 12.19 4.53
C ILE A 381 18.14 13.01 3.51
N PRO A 382 17.80 14.29 3.26
CA PRO A 382 18.53 15.13 2.32
C PRO A 382 19.88 15.60 2.88
N PRO A 383 20.82 16.07 2.03
CA PRO A 383 22.02 16.77 2.49
C PRO A 383 21.67 18.01 3.31
N GLN A 384 22.44 18.29 4.36
CA GLN A 384 22.14 19.35 5.34
C GLN A 384 21.94 20.77 4.75
N ASP A 385 22.58 21.07 3.61
CA ASP A 385 22.54 22.38 2.95
C ASP A 385 21.69 22.40 1.67
N SER A 386 20.86 21.38 1.42
CA SER A 386 20.06 21.31 0.19
C SER A 386 18.87 22.27 0.16
N GLY A 387 18.45 22.81 1.31
CA GLY A 387 17.22 23.58 1.46
C GLY A 387 15.94 22.74 1.52
N THR A 388 16.08 21.41 1.54
CA THR A 388 15.00 20.43 1.63
C THR A 388 14.71 20.06 3.07
N GLN A 389 13.44 19.90 3.43
CA GLN A 389 13.01 19.41 4.73
C GLN A 389 13.17 17.88 4.82
N PRO A 390 13.75 17.36 5.92
CA PRO A 390 13.83 15.92 6.13
C PRO A 390 12.47 15.32 6.56
N PRO A 391 12.22 14.04 6.29
CA PRO A 391 11.05 13.35 6.81
C PRO A 391 11.13 13.15 8.32
N VAL A 392 9.96 13.11 8.96
CA VAL A 392 9.77 12.81 10.38
C VAL A 392 10.10 11.35 10.67
N VAL A 393 9.64 10.47 9.78
CA VAL A 393 9.92 9.03 9.76
C VAL A 393 9.94 8.56 8.31
N THR A 394 10.84 7.61 8.01
CA THR A 394 10.83 6.84 6.76
C THR A 394 10.20 5.46 6.98
N PHE A 395 9.49 4.95 5.99
CA PHE A 395 9.05 3.55 5.93
C PHE A 395 9.88 2.77 4.90
N VAL A 396 9.68 1.45 4.87
CA VAL A 396 10.32 0.56 3.89
C VAL A 396 9.96 1.02 2.48
N ASP A 397 10.90 0.93 1.55
CA ASP A 397 10.68 1.24 0.14
C ASP A 397 9.50 0.46 -0.44
N HIS A 398 8.76 1.11 -1.35
CA HIS A 398 7.58 0.55 -2.01
C HIS A 398 6.48 0.05 -1.05
N SER A 399 6.41 0.60 0.17
CA SER A 399 5.36 0.27 1.13
C SER A 399 4.06 1.05 0.91
N ALA A 400 4.09 2.10 0.07
CA ALA A 400 2.94 2.87 -0.38
C ALA A 400 2.03 3.33 0.77
N PRO A 401 2.44 4.32 1.59
CA PRO A 401 1.56 4.87 2.60
C PRO A 401 0.34 5.52 1.93
N ALA A 402 -0.86 5.21 2.44
CA ALA A 402 -2.13 5.65 1.83
C ALA A 402 -3.09 6.34 2.82
N GLY A 403 -3.13 5.91 4.07
CA GLY A 403 -4.02 6.46 5.09
C GLY A 403 -3.23 7.05 6.24
N ILE A 404 -3.69 8.17 6.78
CA ILE A 404 -3.11 8.80 7.96
C ILE A 404 -4.20 9.44 8.83
N ASP A 405 -4.15 9.22 10.15
CA ASP A 405 -5.00 9.93 11.10
C ASP A 405 -4.32 10.03 12.48
N PHE A 406 -4.62 11.06 13.25
CA PHE A 406 -4.25 11.13 14.66
C PHE A 406 -5.27 10.36 15.49
N TYR A 407 -4.82 9.42 16.30
CA TYR A 407 -5.72 8.75 17.23
C TYR A 407 -6.13 9.69 18.37
N ALA A 408 -7.39 10.09 18.35
CA ALA A 408 -8.01 10.96 19.36
C ALA A 408 -9.00 10.21 20.27
N GLY A 409 -9.36 8.98 19.89
CA GLY A 409 -10.28 8.12 20.64
C GLY A 409 -9.78 7.66 22.01
N ASP A 410 -10.68 7.03 22.76
CA ASP A 410 -10.45 6.55 24.13
C ASP A 410 -10.63 5.04 24.29
N ALA A 411 -10.92 4.31 23.20
CA ALA A 411 -11.11 2.86 23.25
C ALA A 411 -9.78 2.07 23.31
N PHE A 412 -8.68 2.62 22.80
CA PHE A 412 -7.39 1.96 22.78
C PHE A 412 -6.61 2.25 24.07
N PRO A 413 -5.61 1.42 24.43
CA PRO A 413 -4.70 1.73 25.53
C PRO A 413 -4.13 3.15 25.41
N THR A 414 -4.09 3.88 26.52
CA THR A 414 -3.71 5.31 26.58
C THR A 414 -2.37 5.64 25.92
N LYS A 415 -1.47 4.66 25.77
CA LYS A 415 -0.21 4.81 25.04
C LYS A 415 -0.39 5.21 23.57
N TYR A 416 -1.53 4.94 22.93
CA TYR A 416 -1.81 5.29 21.53
C TYR A 416 -2.40 6.69 21.37
N LYS A 417 -2.98 7.27 22.42
CA LYS A 417 -3.63 8.59 22.34
C LYS A 417 -2.63 9.66 21.88
N GLY A 418 -3.01 10.41 20.85
CA GLY A 418 -2.18 11.43 20.22
C GLY A 418 -1.04 10.92 19.33
N GLN A 419 -0.98 9.61 19.05
CA GLN A 419 -0.09 9.09 18.01
C GLN A 419 -0.78 9.15 16.64
N LEU A 420 0.04 9.23 15.59
CA LEU A 420 -0.41 9.01 14.23
C LEU A 420 -0.60 7.52 13.97
N PHE A 421 -1.62 7.15 13.22
CA PHE A 421 -1.67 5.88 12.53
C PHE A 421 -1.41 6.13 11.05
N VAL A 422 -0.59 5.29 10.43
CA VAL A 422 -0.28 5.32 8.99
C VAL A 422 -0.49 3.94 8.41
N SER A 423 -1.32 3.83 7.37
CA SER A 423 -1.47 2.58 6.64
C SER A 423 -0.41 2.47 5.55
N LEU A 424 0.17 1.28 5.39
CA LEU A 424 1.12 0.93 4.35
C LEU A 424 0.44 -0.08 3.42
N TRP A 425 -0.09 0.43 2.31
CA TRP A 425 -0.98 -0.30 1.41
C TRP A 425 -0.33 -1.59 0.89
N ALA A 426 0.89 -1.49 0.34
CA ALA A 426 1.58 -2.62 -0.27
C ALA A 426 2.07 -3.67 0.75
N ARG A 427 2.12 -3.27 2.03
CA ARG A 427 2.60 -4.12 3.13
C ARG A 427 1.51 -4.86 3.87
N ASN A 428 0.24 -4.48 3.68
CA ASN A 428 -0.87 -4.95 4.51
C ASN A 428 -0.67 -4.62 5.99
N GLU A 429 -0.03 -3.49 6.29
CA GLU A 429 0.39 -3.08 7.63
C GLU A 429 -0.20 -1.71 7.97
N ILE A 430 -0.52 -1.48 9.24
CA ILE A 430 -0.81 -0.14 9.80
C ILE A 430 0.17 0.06 10.94
N HIS A 431 0.81 1.22 10.96
CA HIS A 431 1.82 1.58 11.94
C HIS A 431 1.32 2.69 12.86
N SER A 432 1.55 2.55 14.17
CA SER A 432 1.48 3.68 15.09
C SER A 432 2.80 4.45 15.04
N VAL A 433 2.74 5.76 14.81
CA VAL A 433 3.88 6.65 14.75
C VAL A 433 3.80 7.66 15.88
N ARG A 434 4.78 7.60 16.79
CA ARG A 434 4.96 8.60 17.82
C ARG A 434 5.87 9.69 17.29
N VAL A 435 5.41 10.94 17.34
CA VAL A 435 6.16 12.11 16.89
C VAL A 435 6.58 12.98 18.07
N PHE A 436 7.74 13.60 17.95
CA PHE A 436 8.33 14.49 18.93
C PHE A 436 8.72 15.78 18.22
N ARG A 437 8.16 16.91 18.69
CA ARG A 437 8.50 18.23 18.16
C ARG A 437 9.90 18.61 18.64
N ILE A 438 10.76 18.99 17.69
CA ILE A 438 12.09 19.54 17.99
C ILE A 438 12.02 21.06 18.04
N ASP A 439 11.38 21.67 17.04
CA ASP A 439 11.16 23.11 16.96
C ASP A 439 9.88 23.46 16.17
N SER A 440 9.73 24.71 15.70
CA SER A 440 8.55 25.14 14.96
C SER A 440 8.38 24.45 13.61
N GLU A 441 9.48 24.03 12.98
CA GLU A 441 9.55 23.49 11.62
C GLU A 441 9.94 22.00 11.59
N HIS A 442 10.43 21.42 12.68
CA HIS A 442 10.95 20.05 12.67
C HIS A 442 10.30 19.13 13.71
N PHE A 443 10.00 17.91 13.25
CA PHE A 443 9.60 16.78 14.07
C PHE A 443 10.50 15.58 13.77
N VAL A 444 10.66 14.72 14.77
CA VAL A 444 11.24 13.37 14.61
C VAL A 444 10.24 12.36 15.12
N GLY A 445 10.26 11.13 14.61
CA GLY A 445 9.33 10.11 15.07
C GLY A 445 9.91 8.71 15.15
N ALA A 446 9.09 7.81 15.68
CA ALA A 446 9.35 6.39 15.69
C ALA A 446 8.07 5.64 15.31
N SER A 447 8.18 4.78 14.31
CA SER A 447 7.10 3.94 13.82
C SER A 447 7.15 2.55 14.46
N ARG A 448 5.99 1.98 14.76
CA ARG A 448 5.82 0.61 15.25
C ARG A 448 4.62 -0.02 14.59
N LEU A 449 4.75 -1.29 14.19
CA LEU A 449 3.64 -2.07 13.67
C LEU A 449 2.49 -2.11 14.69
N PHE A 450 1.29 -1.78 14.22
CA PHE A 450 0.06 -1.79 15.01
C PHE A 450 -0.91 -2.86 14.51
N ILE A 451 -1.19 -2.91 13.21
CA ILE A 451 -2.00 -3.96 12.58
C ILE A 451 -1.22 -4.60 11.44
N SER A 452 -1.34 -5.92 11.27
CA SER A 452 -0.89 -6.64 10.08
C SER A 452 -1.99 -7.52 9.52
N GLY A 453 -2.08 -7.63 8.19
CA GLY A 453 -2.96 -8.57 7.49
C GLY A 453 -4.23 -8.00 6.88
N ILE A 454 -4.51 -6.71 7.06
CA ILE A 454 -5.57 -6.03 6.30
C ILE A 454 -5.07 -5.84 4.87
N LEU A 455 -5.83 -6.27 3.85
CA LEU A 455 -5.37 -6.30 2.47
C LEU A 455 -5.47 -4.92 1.80
N GLY A 456 -4.34 -4.25 1.59
CA GLY A 456 -4.30 -2.91 0.99
C GLY A 456 -5.03 -1.86 1.84
N PRO A 457 -4.63 -1.61 3.11
CA PRO A 457 -5.30 -0.63 3.95
C PRO A 457 -5.13 0.79 3.36
N SER A 458 -6.22 1.46 3.03
CA SER A 458 -6.24 2.73 2.28
C SER A 458 -6.54 3.96 3.12
N ALA A 459 -7.62 3.95 3.91
CA ALA A 459 -8.05 5.09 4.71
C ALA A 459 -8.24 4.71 6.18
N LEU A 460 -7.98 5.67 7.05
CA LEU A 460 -8.07 5.56 8.51
C LEU A 460 -8.90 6.72 9.02
N LEU A 461 -9.81 6.47 9.96
CA LEU A 461 -10.62 7.52 10.56
C LEU A 461 -11.01 7.15 11.99
N ASN A 462 -10.92 8.07 12.94
CA ASN A 462 -11.47 7.85 14.28
C ASN A 462 -12.97 7.54 14.21
N SER A 463 -13.42 6.47 14.85
CA SER A 463 -14.85 6.16 14.94
C SER A 463 -15.51 6.89 16.12
N PRO A 464 -16.82 7.21 16.06
CA PRO A 464 -17.52 7.96 17.11
C PRO A 464 -17.49 7.33 18.51
N ASP A 465 -17.36 6.00 18.59
CA ASP A 465 -17.24 5.24 19.83
C ASP A 465 -15.81 5.22 20.40
N GLY A 466 -14.89 5.98 19.80
CA GLY A 466 -13.50 6.11 20.23
C GLY A 466 -12.56 5.03 19.69
N GLY A 467 -13.02 4.18 18.77
CA GLY A 467 -12.20 3.26 18.01
C GLY A 467 -11.58 3.88 16.74
N LEU A 468 -11.35 3.04 15.73
CA LEU A 468 -10.82 3.43 14.42
C LEU A 468 -11.54 2.65 13.31
N TYR A 469 -12.06 3.35 12.31
CA TYR A 469 -12.43 2.76 11.03
C TYR A 469 -11.20 2.60 10.13
N VAL A 470 -11.12 1.46 9.45
CA VAL A 470 -10.04 1.14 8.51
C VAL A 470 -10.64 0.62 7.21
N ALA A 471 -10.39 1.34 6.12
CA ALA A 471 -10.74 0.89 4.78
C ALA A 471 -9.66 -0.05 4.23
N SER A 472 -10.11 -1.12 3.57
CA SER A 472 -9.30 -2.15 2.92
C SER A 472 -9.62 -2.14 1.43
N PHE A 473 -8.74 -1.53 0.65
CA PHE A 473 -8.91 -1.34 -0.78
C PHE A 473 -8.99 -2.67 -1.52
N SER A 474 -8.11 -3.61 -1.21
CA SER A 474 -8.01 -4.87 -1.97
C SER A 474 -9.08 -5.89 -1.61
N SER A 475 -9.68 -5.79 -0.42
CA SER A 475 -10.74 -6.71 0.01
C SER A 475 -12.14 -6.12 -0.02
N ASN A 476 -12.31 -4.87 -0.47
CA ASN A 476 -13.60 -4.16 -0.47
C ASN A 476 -14.26 -4.19 0.92
N THR A 477 -13.49 -3.90 1.97
CA THR A 477 -13.97 -4.04 3.35
C THR A 477 -13.66 -2.80 4.17
N ILE A 478 -14.63 -2.32 4.93
CA ILE A 478 -14.39 -1.39 6.03
C ILE A 478 -14.39 -2.20 7.32
N TYR A 479 -13.34 -2.05 8.12
CA TYR A 479 -13.21 -2.64 9.43
C TYR A 479 -13.46 -1.58 10.50
N HIS A 480 -14.08 -1.99 11.61
CA HIS A 480 -14.07 -1.25 12.85
C HIS A 480 -13.07 -1.91 13.82
N ILE A 481 -12.17 -1.10 14.36
CA ILE A 481 -11.16 -1.51 15.34
C ILE A 481 -11.51 -0.82 16.65
N GLY A 482 -11.96 -1.57 17.65
CA GLY A 482 -12.53 -0.96 18.85
C GLY A 482 -13.52 -1.86 19.58
N PRO A 483 -14.35 -1.30 20.47
CA PRO A 483 -15.35 -2.05 21.22
C PRO A 483 -16.50 -2.48 20.30
N VAL A 484 -17.11 -3.63 20.60
CA VAL A 484 -18.23 -4.19 19.83
C VAL A 484 -19.43 -4.26 20.78
N ALA A 485 -20.50 -3.48 20.56
CA ALA A 485 -21.64 -3.41 21.51
C ALA A 485 -22.41 -4.73 21.69
N ASN A 486 -22.16 -5.76 20.87
CA ASN A 486 -22.67 -7.12 21.10
C ASN A 486 -21.86 -7.95 22.09
N GLU A 487 -20.72 -7.43 22.56
CA GLU A 487 -20.31 -7.66 23.93
C GLU A 487 -20.80 -6.46 24.74
N ALA A 488 -21.99 -6.60 25.34
CA ALA A 488 -22.11 -6.07 26.68
C ALA A 488 -20.91 -6.64 27.44
N VAL A 489 -19.84 -5.84 27.58
CA VAL A 489 -18.94 -6.00 28.70
C VAL A 489 -19.91 -5.92 29.87
N PRO A 490 -20.22 -7.04 30.55
CA PRO A 490 -20.99 -6.93 31.77
C PRO A 490 -20.17 -5.95 32.57
N ALA A 491 -20.78 -4.87 33.08
CA ALA A 491 -20.13 -4.01 34.06
C ALA A 491 -19.43 -4.97 35.02
N ALA A 492 -18.11 -5.05 34.92
CA ALA A 492 -17.41 -6.17 35.50
C ALA A 492 -17.33 -5.88 36.99
N SER A 493 -18.41 -6.23 37.70
CA SER A 493 -18.32 -7.01 38.91
C SER A 493 -17.66 -8.35 38.57
N ALA A 494 -16.44 -8.31 38.02
CA ALA A 494 -15.53 -9.41 38.14
C ALA A 494 -15.01 -9.28 39.55
N THR A 495 -15.57 -10.09 40.46
CA THR A 495 -14.72 -10.61 41.51
C THR A 495 -13.50 -11.19 40.77
N PRO A 496 -12.28 -10.69 40.99
CA PRO A 496 -11.12 -11.18 40.25
C PRO A 496 -11.08 -12.70 40.36
N ALA A 497 -10.75 -13.38 39.25
CA ALA A 497 -10.38 -14.78 39.33
C ALA A 497 -9.35 -14.93 40.46
N PRO A 498 -9.48 -15.94 41.35
CA PRO A 498 -8.55 -16.11 42.46
C PRO A 498 -7.12 -16.07 41.91
N LEU A 499 -6.32 -15.14 42.42
CA LEU A 499 -4.91 -15.05 42.06
C LEU A 499 -4.27 -16.41 42.33
N LEU A 500 -3.61 -16.96 41.32
CA LEU A 500 -2.86 -18.20 41.46
C LEU A 500 -1.59 -17.91 42.27
N PRO A 501 -1.05 -18.89 43.02
CA PRO A 501 0.29 -18.76 43.57
C PRO A 501 1.28 -18.37 42.49
N GLY A 502 2.23 -17.47 42.82
CA GLY A 502 3.19 -16.97 41.84
C GLY A 502 4.10 -18.07 41.27
N ASP A 503 4.40 -17.98 39.99
CA ASP A 503 5.31 -18.86 39.25
C ASP A 503 6.70 -18.19 39.15
N ALA A 504 7.68 -18.73 39.87
CA ALA A 504 9.02 -18.16 39.92
C ALA A 504 9.77 -18.22 38.58
N THR A 505 9.49 -19.19 37.70
CA THR A 505 10.13 -19.26 36.38
C THR A 505 9.64 -18.11 35.49
N LYS A 506 8.32 -17.85 35.50
CA LYS A 506 7.76 -16.67 34.83
C LYS A 506 8.24 -15.38 35.48
N GLY A 507 8.30 -15.37 36.80
CA GLY A 507 8.82 -14.27 37.61
C GLY A 507 10.24 -13.88 37.24
N GLN A 508 11.12 -14.86 37.02
CA GLN A 508 12.50 -14.63 36.61
C GLN A 508 12.57 -13.91 35.26
N ALA A 509 11.78 -14.35 34.27
CA ALA A 509 11.75 -13.70 32.95
C ALA A 509 11.23 -12.26 33.04
N LEU A 510 10.17 -12.03 33.81
CA LEU A 510 9.58 -10.71 34.02
C LEU A 510 10.51 -9.78 34.81
N PHE A 511 11.18 -10.30 35.84
CA PHE A 511 12.18 -9.59 36.63
C PHE A 511 13.38 -9.20 35.77
N ALA A 512 13.87 -10.13 34.93
CA ALA A 512 14.95 -9.85 33.98
C ALA A 512 14.56 -8.73 32.99
N ALA A 513 13.32 -8.71 32.51
CA ALA A 513 12.84 -7.70 31.57
C ALA A 513 12.57 -6.32 32.20
N THR A 514 12.12 -6.29 33.46
CA THR A 514 11.57 -5.06 34.07
C THR A 514 12.41 -4.51 35.21
N CYS A 515 12.96 -5.37 36.07
CA CYS A 515 13.57 -4.96 37.35
C CYS A 515 15.09 -5.02 37.34
N SER A 516 15.69 -5.84 36.47
CA SER A 516 17.13 -6.13 36.45
C SER A 516 18.01 -4.90 36.19
N ALA A 517 17.50 -3.91 35.44
CA ALA A 517 18.25 -2.69 35.15
C ALA A 517 18.63 -1.92 36.41
N CYS A 518 17.79 -1.96 37.45
CA CYS A 518 18.05 -1.29 38.73
C CYS A 518 18.54 -2.26 39.81
N HIS A 519 18.01 -3.49 39.83
CA HIS A 519 18.28 -4.47 40.88
C HIS A 519 19.33 -5.53 40.50
N GLY A 520 19.94 -5.43 39.33
CA GLY A 520 20.90 -6.42 38.83
C GLY A 520 20.21 -7.66 38.25
N PRO A 521 20.89 -8.42 37.38
CA PRO A 521 20.33 -9.59 36.69
C PRO A 521 19.91 -10.71 37.65
N THR A 522 20.47 -10.78 38.86
CA THR A 522 20.12 -11.76 39.88
C THR A 522 19.58 -11.14 41.18
N GLY A 523 19.20 -9.85 41.14
CA GLY A 523 18.64 -9.14 42.28
C GLY A 523 19.65 -8.60 43.29
N GLU A 524 20.95 -8.69 43.03
CA GLU A 524 22.05 -8.27 43.92
C GLU A 524 22.16 -6.76 44.14
N GLY A 525 21.37 -5.97 43.42
CA GLY A 525 21.39 -4.50 43.46
C GLY A 525 22.49 -3.89 42.58
N VAL A 526 22.21 -2.69 42.07
CA VAL A 526 23.20 -1.88 41.33
C VAL A 526 23.56 -0.66 42.19
N PRO A 527 24.85 -0.43 42.53
CA PRO A 527 25.26 0.68 43.35
C PRO A 527 24.70 2.02 42.86
N SER A 528 24.12 2.80 43.77
CA SER A 528 23.48 4.11 43.51
C SER A 528 22.23 4.08 42.62
N LEU A 529 21.69 2.91 42.27
CA LEU A 529 20.50 2.78 41.43
C LEU A 529 19.39 1.97 42.11
N GLY A 530 19.65 0.71 42.46
CA GLY A 530 18.69 -0.16 43.14
C GLY A 530 19.33 -0.98 44.26
N LYS A 531 18.53 -1.32 45.26
CA LYS A 531 18.97 -2.09 46.44
C LYS A 531 19.13 -3.57 46.12
N ASP A 532 20.01 -4.23 46.86
CA ASP A 532 20.12 -5.69 46.92
C ASP A 532 18.81 -6.28 47.45
N LEU A 533 18.15 -7.07 46.61
CA LEU A 533 16.92 -7.80 46.88
C LEU A 533 17.19 -9.26 47.27
N THR A 534 18.44 -9.73 47.26
CA THR A 534 18.80 -11.11 47.68
C THR A 534 19.04 -11.22 49.18
N THR A 535 19.44 -10.12 49.84
CA THR A 535 19.74 -10.09 51.28
C THR A 535 18.85 -9.11 52.07
N SER A 536 17.82 -8.54 51.42
CA SER A 536 16.95 -7.53 52.02
C SER A 536 16.03 -8.13 53.09
N GLU A 537 16.29 -7.81 54.37
CA GLU A 537 15.42 -8.16 55.49
C GLU A 537 13.99 -7.64 55.33
N TRP A 538 13.82 -6.49 54.65
CA TRP A 538 12.49 -5.93 54.39
C TRP A 538 11.72 -6.77 53.37
N VAL A 539 12.38 -7.25 52.31
CA VAL A 539 11.74 -8.15 51.34
C VAL A 539 11.42 -9.49 52.00
N ALA A 540 12.34 -10.04 52.79
CA ALA A 540 12.13 -11.28 53.54
C ALA A 540 10.96 -11.16 54.54
N GLY A 541 10.85 -10.04 55.25
CA GLY A 541 9.87 -9.83 56.32
C GLY A 541 8.46 -9.44 55.87
N LYS A 542 8.23 -9.21 54.58
CA LYS A 542 6.92 -8.83 54.03
C LYS A 542 6.17 -10.02 53.47
N SER A 543 4.84 -10.01 53.53
CA SER A 543 4.02 -10.99 52.80
C SER A 543 4.02 -10.73 51.30
N ASP A 544 3.70 -11.74 50.49
CA ASP A 544 3.69 -11.60 49.02
C ASP A 544 2.73 -10.49 48.56
N LYS A 545 1.56 -10.39 49.21
CA LYS A 545 0.59 -9.32 48.95
C LYS A 545 1.18 -7.94 49.24
N GLU A 546 1.88 -7.77 50.36
CA GLU A 546 2.50 -6.48 50.69
C GLU A 546 3.61 -6.09 49.71
N LEU A 547 4.36 -7.08 49.19
CA LEU A 547 5.37 -6.83 48.17
C LEU A 547 4.73 -6.44 46.83
N VAL A 548 3.68 -7.13 46.40
CA VAL A 548 2.92 -6.79 45.20
C VAL A 548 2.36 -5.37 45.29
N GLU A 549 1.71 -5.02 46.39
CA GLU A 549 1.16 -3.66 46.61
C GLU A 549 2.26 -2.59 46.63
N PHE A 550 3.43 -2.91 47.19
CA PHE A 550 4.57 -2.01 47.12
C PHE A 550 5.11 -1.83 45.70
N ILE A 551 5.22 -2.91 44.92
CA ILE A 551 5.70 -2.85 43.53
C ILE A 551 4.71 -2.08 42.65
N LYS A 552 3.39 -2.23 42.86
CA LYS A 552 2.35 -1.49 42.14
C LYS A 552 2.54 0.01 42.20
N VAL A 553 2.91 0.53 43.38
CA VAL A 553 3.03 1.97 43.61
C VAL A 553 4.47 2.46 43.41
N GLY A 554 5.47 1.61 43.65
CA GLY A 554 6.87 2.00 43.67
C GLY A 554 7.21 2.91 44.86
N ARG A 555 8.30 3.68 44.73
CA ARG A 555 8.74 4.66 45.73
C ARG A 555 9.40 5.87 45.06
N PRO A 556 8.84 7.09 45.19
CA PRO A 556 9.43 8.29 44.62
C PRO A 556 10.74 8.67 45.31
N GLU A 557 11.58 9.46 44.62
CA GLU A 557 12.87 9.97 45.12
C GLU A 557 12.76 10.82 46.39
N ASN A 558 11.62 11.49 46.60
CA ASN A 558 11.37 12.36 47.75
C ASN A 558 10.77 11.62 48.97
N ASP A 559 10.50 10.31 48.90
CA ASP A 559 10.07 9.53 50.07
C ASP A 559 11.23 9.48 51.08
N PRO A 560 11.04 9.85 52.37
CA PRO A 560 12.10 9.84 53.38
C PRO A 560 12.77 8.47 53.61
N ARG A 561 12.13 7.38 53.17
CA ARG A 561 12.63 6.02 53.24
C ARG A 561 13.28 5.57 51.93
N ASN A 562 13.34 6.42 50.91
CA ASN A 562 14.13 6.19 49.71
C ASN A 562 15.59 6.54 50.00
N THR A 563 16.43 5.51 50.18
CA THR A 563 17.85 5.69 50.49
C THR A 563 18.76 5.60 49.25
N THR A 564 18.20 5.41 48.05
CA THR A 564 18.97 5.46 46.79
C THR A 564 18.93 6.84 46.15
N GLY A 565 17.93 7.67 46.49
CA GLY A 565 17.71 8.97 45.84
C GLY A 565 17.22 8.85 44.39
N VAL A 566 16.86 7.64 43.96
CA VAL A 566 16.33 7.35 42.63
C VAL A 566 14.91 6.81 42.78
N THR A 567 13.99 7.32 41.97
CA THR A 567 12.60 6.85 41.97
C THR A 567 12.53 5.38 41.53
N MET A 568 11.91 4.54 42.36
CA MET A 568 11.43 3.23 41.94
C MET A 568 10.03 3.44 41.31
N PRO A 569 9.89 3.33 39.97
CA PRO A 569 8.62 3.60 39.32
C PRO A 569 7.55 2.54 39.67
N PRO A 570 6.25 2.91 39.63
CA PRO A 570 5.13 1.98 39.67
C PRO A 570 5.34 0.81 38.70
N ASN A 571 5.07 -0.42 39.14
CA ASN A 571 5.28 -1.66 38.37
C ASN A 571 6.69 -1.81 37.78
N GLY A 572 7.72 -1.27 38.44
CA GLY A 572 9.09 -1.28 37.91
C GLY A 572 9.24 -0.53 36.58
N GLY A 573 8.31 0.37 36.26
CA GLY A 573 8.31 1.15 35.02
C GLY A 573 7.60 0.44 33.86
N ASN A 574 7.02 -0.74 34.10
CA ASN A 574 6.25 -1.49 33.13
C ASN A 574 4.76 -1.54 33.51
N PRO A 575 3.93 -0.60 33.02
CA PRO A 575 2.51 -0.55 33.38
C PRO A 575 1.70 -1.73 32.81
N ALA A 576 2.30 -2.57 31.94
CA ALA A 576 1.65 -3.75 31.38
C ALA A 576 1.71 -5.00 32.29
N LEU A 577 2.44 -4.96 33.41
CA LEU A 577 2.45 -6.07 34.36
C LEU A 577 1.08 -6.22 35.02
N SER A 578 0.45 -7.38 34.85
CA SER A 578 -0.77 -7.73 35.56
C SER A 578 -0.50 -8.01 37.04
N GLU A 579 -1.53 -8.02 37.87
CA GLU A 579 -1.37 -8.38 39.29
C GLU A 579 -0.78 -9.79 39.46
N GLN A 580 -1.16 -10.73 38.60
CA GLN A 580 -0.57 -12.08 38.59
C GLN A 580 0.92 -12.07 38.20
N ASP A 581 1.33 -11.19 37.28
CA ASP A 581 2.74 -11.02 36.92
C ASP A 581 3.57 -10.49 38.09
N LEU A 582 3.00 -9.60 38.91
CA LEU A 582 3.64 -9.15 40.14
C LEU A 582 3.77 -10.28 41.16
N TYR A 583 2.76 -11.14 41.28
CA TYR A 583 2.88 -12.36 42.10
C TYR A 583 3.95 -13.32 41.57
N ASN A 584 4.08 -13.46 40.25
CA ASN A 584 5.15 -14.25 39.63
C ASN A 584 6.53 -13.66 39.95
N ILE A 585 6.70 -12.34 39.80
CA ILE A 585 7.95 -11.63 40.16
C ILE A 585 8.26 -11.82 41.64
N VAL A 586 7.28 -11.69 42.53
CA VAL A 586 7.48 -11.91 43.97
C VAL A 586 7.88 -13.36 44.26
N ALA A 587 7.29 -14.35 43.57
CA ALA A 587 7.73 -15.74 43.71
C ALA A 587 9.19 -15.94 43.32
N TYR A 588 9.68 -15.25 42.27
CA TYR A 588 11.10 -15.24 41.94
C TYR A 588 11.95 -14.53 43.01
N LEU A 589 11.48 -13.41 43.56
CA LEU A 589 12.16 -12.73 44.68
C LEU A 589 12.32 -13.64 45.90
N ARG A 590 11.36 -14.54 46.16
CA ARG A 590 11.48 -15.56 47.21
C ARG A 590 12.57 -16.58 46.93
N GLU A 591 12.78 -16.95 45.67
CA GLU A 591 13.78 -17.94 45.27
C GLU A 591 15.21 -17.40 45.38
N ILE A 592 15.41 -16.12 45.10
CA ILE A 592 16.74 -15.48 45.12
C ILE A 592 17.12 -14.91 46.49
N GLN A 593 16.19 -14.87 47.45
CA GLN A 593 16.43 -14.46 48.82
C GLN A 593 17.27 -15.51 49.58
N LYS A 594 18.31 -15.06 50.28
CA LYS A 594 19.33 -15.91 50.92
C LYS A 594 19.30 -15.91 52.43
#